data_AF-A0A2G2GLV2-F1
#
_entry.id   AF-A0A2G2GLV2-F1
#
_cell.length_a   1.000
_cell.length_b   1.000
_cell.length_c   1.000
_cell.angle_alpha   90.00
_cell.angle_beta   90.00
_cell.angle_gamma   90.00
#
_symmetry.space_group_name_H-M   'P 1'
#
loop_
_entity.id
_entity.type
_entity.pdbx_description
1 polymer ?
#
loop_
_entity_poly.entity_id
_entity_poly.type
_entity_poly.pdbx_seq_one_letter_code
_entity_poly.pdbx_strand_id
1 'polypeptide(L)'
;MTVDVEPKDVDDFVQDKTEWFAWKSGASKSQYLDWIETFGEPRCGAIMTKGTRCRNCVSGGLQRSFEIWLQEDGGLCQIHGGLSSNEARRF
;
A
#
# COMPACT_ATOMS: atom_id res chain seq x y z
N MET A 1 14.62 0.34 2.24
CA MET A 1 14.46 -1.12 2.26
C MET A 1 15.32 -1.70 1.15
N THR A 2 16.13 -2.70 1.46
CA THR A 2 16.99 -3.41 0.50
C THR A 2 16.63 -4.87 0.56
N VAL A 3 16.48 -5.52 -0.58
CA VAL A 3 16.15 -6.95 -0.71
C VAL A 3 17.22 -7.59 -1.55
N ASP A 4 17.72 -8.74 -1.09
CA ASP A 4 18.71 -9.51 -1.84
C ASP A 4 18.04 -10.24 -3.01
N VAL A 5 18.64 -10.14 -4.19
CA VAL A 5 18.20 -10.88 -5.37
C VAL A 5 18.88 -12.24 -5.36
N GLU A 6 18.10 -13.30 -5.28
CA GLU A 6 18.62 -14.67 -5.38
C GLU A 6 19.06 -14.95 -6.84
N PRO A 7 20.10 -15.78 -7.08
CA PRO A 7 20.58 -16.04 -8.43
C PRO A 7 19.49 -16.53 -9.41
N LYS A 8 18.53 -17.31 -8.93
CA LYS A 8 17.39 -17.80 -9.73
C LYS A 8 16.39 -16.72 -10.15
N ASP A 9 16.42 -15.58 -9.47
CA ASP A 9 15.47 -14.49 -9.62
C ASP A 9 16.05 -13.35 -10.49
N VAL A 10 17.31 -13.48 -10.95
CA VAL A 10 18.04 -12.41 -11.65
C VAL A 10 17.39 -12.03 -12.97
N ASP A 11 16.95 -13.00 -13.76
CA ASP A 11 16.35 -12.72 -15.07
C ASP A 11 15.03 -11.94 -14.92
N ASP A 12 14.15 -12.40 -14.01
CA ASP A 12 12.89 -11.73 -13.69
C ASP A 12 13.15 -10.32 -13.12
N PHE A 13 14.14 -10.18 -12.23
CA PHE A 13 14.53 -8.88 -11.68
C PHE A 13 15.03 -7.91 -12.74
N VAL A 14 15.86 -8.38 -13.69
CA VAL A 14 16.41 -7.54 -14.76
C VAL A 14 15.31 -7.13 -15.74
N GLN A 15 14.37 -8.02 -16.03
CA GLN A 15 13.25 -7.76 -16.93
C GLN A 15 12.31 -6.69 -16.37
N ASP A 16 11.88 -6.82 -15.11
CA ASP A 16 11.01 -5.84 -14.47
C ASP A 16 11.23 -5.79 -12.95
N LYS A 17 12.09 -4.87 -12.51
CA LYS A 17 12.44 -4.67 -11.10
C LYS A 17 11.23 -4.35 -10.24
N THR A 18 10.26 -3.62 -10.77
CA THR A 18 9.09 -3.14 -10.05
C THR A 18 8.11 -4.29 -9.82
N GLU A 19 7.81 -5.04 -10.88
CA GLU A 19 6.98 -6.24 -10.78
C GLU A 19 7.63 -7.29 -9.89
N TRP A 20 8.94 -7.52 -10.07
CA TRP A 20 9.70 -8.45 -9.24
C TRP A 20 9.64 -8.10 -7.76
N PHE A 21 9.90 -6.84 -7.40
CA PHE A 21 9.86 -6.41 -6.01
C PHE A 21 8.46 -6.55 -5.41
N ALA A 22 7.42 -6.12 -6.16
CA ALA A 22 6.04 -6.28 -5.73
C ALA A 22 5.70 -7.75 -5.45
N TRP A 23 6.05 -8.64 -6.39
CA TRP A 23 5.80 -10.07 -6.26
C TRP A 23 6.55 -10.68 -5.07
N LYS A 24 7.84 -10.35 -4.87
CA LYS A 24 8.61 -10.82 -3.69
C LYS A 24 7.99 -10.35 -2.38
N SER A 25 7.32 -9.20 -2.38
CA SER A 25 6.55 -8.68 -1.24
C SER A 25 5.09 -9.19 -1.16
N GLY A 26 4.70 -10.13 -2.01
CA GLY A 26 3.35 -10.71 -2.02
C GLY A 26 2.25 -9.79 -2.58
N ALA A 27 2.62 -8.81 -3.41
CA ALA A 27 1.75 -7.79 -3.96
C ALA A 27 1.78 -7.75 -5.49
N SER A 28 0.80 -7.08 -6.09
CA SER A 28 0.81 -6.78 -7.52
C SER A 28 1.70 -5.57 -7.83
N LYS A 29 2.16 -5.48 -9.08
CA LYS A 29 2.86 -4.28 -9.59
C LYS A 29 2.03 -3.01 -9.38
N SER A 30 0.71 -3.06 -9.58
CA SER A 30 -0.16 -1.90 -9.38
C SER A 30 -0.19 -1.44 -7.92
N GLN A 31 -0.21 -2.36 -6.95
CA GLN A 31 -0.15 -2.02 -5.53
C GLN A 31 1.18 -1.34 -5.17
N TYR A 32 2.29 -1.79 -5.75
CA TYR A 32 3.59 -1.13 -5.55
C TYR A 32 3.64 0.26 -6.16
N LEU A 33 3.07 0.45 -7.36
CA LEU A 33 2.97 1.77 -7.99
C LEU A 33 2.07 2.71 -7.19
N ASP A 34 0.92 2.23 -6.70
CA ASP A 34 0.03 2.99 -5.84
C ASP A 34 0.74 3.44 -4.56
N TRP A 35 1.53 2.54 -3.93
CA TRP A 35 2.33 2.88 -2.76
C TRP A 35 3.34 4.00 -3.03
N ILE A 36 4.01 3.98 -4.19
CA ILE A 36 4.91 5.06 -4.60
C ILE A 36 4.13 6.36 -4.83
N GLU A 37 3.03 6.31 -5.57
CA GLU A 37 2.22 7.48 -5.92
C GLU A 37 1.65 8.17 -4.67
N THR A 38 1.23 7.37 -3.68
CA THR A 38 0.69 7.91 -2.43
C THR A 38 1.74 8.22 -1.39
N PHE A 39 3.04 8.12 -1.72
CA PHE A 39 4.15 8.30 -0.78
C PHE A 39 3.97 7.46 0.49
N GLY A 40 3.47 6.23 0.34
CA GLY A 40 3.21 5.31 1.43
C GLY A 40 2.01 5.69 2.31
N GLU A 41 1.09 6.53 1.85
CA GLU A 41 -0.18 6.80 2.53
C GLU A 41 -1.22 5.74 2.16
N PRO A 42 -1.72 4.91 3.11
CA PRO A 42 -2.81 3.98 2.86
C PRO A 42 -4.12 4.73 2.58
N ARG A 43 -4.85 4.30 1.56
CA ARG A 43 -6.09 4.91 1.09
C ARG A 43 -7.31 4.10 1.51
N CYS A 44 -8.43 4.79 1.66
CA CYS A 44 -9.70 4.17 2.02
C CYS A 44 -10.19 3.20 0.92
N GLY A 45 -10.62 1.99 1.28
CA GLY A 45 -11.16 0.99 0.34
C GLY A 45 -12.63 1.20 -0.04
N ALA A 46 -13.35 2.11 0.62
CA ALA A 46 -14.76 2.33 0.34
C ALA A 46 -14.99 2.83 -1.10
N ILE A 47 -16.03 2.31 -1.75
CA ILE A 47 -16.44 2.74 -3.09
C ILE A 47 -17.48 3.84 -2.98
N MET A 48 -17.22 4.97 -3.63
CA MET A 48 -18.14 6.11 -3.68
C MET A 48 -19.29 5.84 -4.65
N THR A 49 -20.39 6.60 -4.55
CA THR A 49 -21.57 6.47 -5.43
C THR A 49 -21.25 6.51 -6.92
N LYS A 50 -20.16 7.18 -7.33
CA LYS A 50 -19.68 7.25 -8.72
C LYS A 50 -18.86 6.03 -9.16
N GLY A 51 -18.74 4.99 -8.34
CA GLY A 51 -17.97 3.77 -8.61
C GLY A 51 -16.47 3.90 -8.36
N THR A 52 -15.96 5.10 -8.04
CA THR A 52 -14.54 5.34 -7.74
C THR A 52 -14.22 5.06 -6.28
N ARG A 53 -13.01 4.55 -6.01
CA ARG A 53 -12.47 4.39 -4.65
C ARG A 53 -12.36 5.74 -3.92
N CYS A 54 -12.63 5.74 -2.63
CA CYS A 54 -12.44 6.90 -1.77
C CYS A 54 -10.95 7.30 -1.72
N ARG A 55 -10.67 8.61 -1.84
CA ARG A 55 -9.28 9.14 -1.84
C ARG A 55 -8.76 9.55 -0.46
N ASN A 56 -9.59 9.48 0.57
CA ASN A 56 -9.17 9.82 1.93
C ASN A 56 -8.16 8.78 2.44
N CYS A 57 -7.20 9.22 3.24
CA CYS A 57 -6.29 8.31 3.92
C CYS A 57 -6.99 7.54 5.05
N VAL A 58 -6.47 6.35 5.33
CA VAL A 58 -6.77 5.63 6.58
C VAL A 58 -5.99 6.29 7.71
N SER A 59 -6.62 6.47 8.87
CA SER A 59 -5.97 7.03 10.06
C SER A 59 -4.98 6.01 10.63
N GLY A 60 -3.75 6.42 10.95
CA GLY A 60 -2.78 5.55 11.62
C GLY A 60 -1.34 5.77 11.21
N GLY A 61 -1.09 6.20 9.96
CA GLY A 61 0.25 6.64 9.57
C GLY A 61 0.35 7.09 8.13
N LEU A 62 1.16 8.13 7.95
CA LEU A 62 1.66 8.56 6.65
C LEU A 62 2.99 7.85 6.40
N GLN A 63 3.42 7.74 5.15
CA GLN A 63 4.76 7.25 4.79
C GLN A 63 5.07 5.86 5.36
N ARG A 64 4.10 4.93 5.28
CA ARG A 64 4.29 3.55 5.69
C ARG A 64 5.31 2.84 4.81
N SER A 65 6.06 1.90 5.40
CA SER A 65 6.80 0.92 4.62
C SER A 65 5.84 0.13 3.75
N PHE A 66 6.31 -0.42 2.62
CA PHE A 66 5.43 -1.11 1.68
C PHE A 66 4.67 -2.27 2.34
N GLU A 67 5.33 -3.04 3.21
CA GLU A 67 4.72 -4.16 3.94
C GLU A 67 3.58 -3.71 4.87
N ILE A 68 3.77 -2.62 5.63
CA ILE A 68 2.71 -2.07 6.50
C ILE A 68 1.60 -1.47 5.63
N TRP A 69 1.97 -0.76 4.57
CA TRP A 69 1.01 -0.18 3.64
C TRP A 69 0.08 -1.23 3.02
N LEU A 70 0.62 -2.39 2.61
CA LEU A 70 -0.18 -3.49 2.07
C LEU A 70 -1.23 -4.03 3.05
N GLN A 71 -0.98 -3.94 4.35
CA GLN A 71 -1.90 -4.37 5.39
C GLN A 71 -2.97 -3.32 5.71
N GLU A 72 -2.63 -2.04 5.59
CA GLU A 72 -3.51 -0.92 5.95
C GLU A 72 -4.31 -0.38 4.75
N ASP A 73 -3.80 -0.49 3.53
CA ASP A 73 -4.43 0.00 2.31
C ASP A 73 -5.72 -0.78 2.03
N GLY A 74 -6.80 -0.04 1.78
CA GLY A 74 -8.13 -0.62 1.62
C GLY A 74 -8.95 -0.64 2.92
N GLY A 75 -8.35 -0.28 4.05
CA GLY A 75 -9.09 0.02 5.29
C GLY A 75 -10.11 1.15 5.13
N LEU A 76 -10.84 1.48 6.18
CA LEU A 76 -11.84 2.55 6.15
C LEU A 76 -11.24 3.85 6.71
N CYS A 77 -11.54 4.98 6.06
CA CYS A 77 -11.28 6.30 6.64
C CYS A 77 -12.38 6.65 7.66
N GLN A 78 -12.16 7.69 8.47
CA GLN A 78 -13.11 8.09 9.52
C GLN A 78 -14.53 8.35 9.00
N ILE A 79 -14.67 8.96 7.82
CA ILE A 79 -15.98 9.25 7.21
C ILE A 79 -16.72 7.96 6.79
N HIS A 80 -15.96 6.91 6.46
CA HIS A 80 -16.51 5.61 6.11
C HIS A 80 -16.46 4.61 7.28
N GLY A 81 -16.37 5.09 8.52
CA GLY A 81 -16.47 4.26 9.74
C GLY A 81 -15.16 3.68 10.26
N GLY A 82 -14.02 4.12 9.74
CA GLY A 82 -12.71 3.80 10.30
C GLY A 82 -12.36 4.65 11.52
N LEU A 83 -11.20 4.36 12.13
CA LEU A 83 -10.70 5.11 13.28
C LEU A 83 -10.41 6.58 12.93
N SER A 84 -10.61 7.46 13.91
CA SER A 84 -10.04 8.80 13.89
C SER A 84 -8.52 8.75 14.10
N SER A 85 -7.82 9.82 13.73
CA SER A 85 -6.37 9.90 13.96
C SER A 85 -5.98 9.87 15.43
N ASN A 86 -6.89 10.23 16.34
CA ASN A 86 -6.64 10.14 17.78
C ASN A 86 -6.72 8.69 18.27
N GLU A 87 -7.71 7.93 17.80
CA GLU A 87 -7.87 6.52 18.15
C GLU A 87 -6.74 5.67 17.57
N ALA A 88 -6.35 5.93 16.32
CA ALA A 88 -5.30 5.17 15.65
C ALA A 88 -3.90 5.36 16.25
N ARG A 89 -3.65 6.41 17.04
CA ARG A 89 -2.38 6.64 17.76
C ARG A 89 -2.23 5.82 19.04
N ARG A 90 -3.30 5.16 19.48
CA ARG A 90 -3.32 4.37 20.73
C ARG A 90 -2.95 2.90 20.51
N PHE A 91 -2.73 2.53 19.25
CA PHE A 91 -2.32 1.21 18.79
C PHE A 91 -1.04 1.36 17.96
#